data_AF-A0A950C1R7-F1
#
_entry.id   AF-A0A950C1R7-F1
#
_cell.length_a   1.000
_cell.length_b   1.000
_cell.length_c   1.000
_cell.angle_alpha   90.00
_cell.angle_beta   90.00
_cell.angle_gamma   90.00
#
_symmetry.space_group_name_H-M   'P 1'
#
loop_
_entity.id
_entity.type
_entity.pdbx_description
1 polymer ?
#
loop_
_entity_poly.entity_id
_entity_poly.type
_entity_poly.pdbx_seq_one_letter_code
_entity_poly.pdbx_strand_id
1 'polypeptide(L)'
;MRSLYLRPPVAGRRARIRVPGDKSISHRAFLFAALASGRTHILGPNHGLDVLATVRALRALGVNVRRMQLGFSVLGSGFCDPRRVIDCGNSGTTMRLLAGALAGRVD
;
A
#
# COMPACT_ATOMS: atom_id res chain seq x y z
N MET A 1 22.41 5.98 -11.23
CA MET A 1 21.58 7.07 -11.79
C MET A 1 20.95 6.57 -13.07
N ARG A 2 19.61 6.62 -13.23
CA ARG A 2 18.97 6.25 -14.51
C ARG A 2 18.89 7.50 -15.39
N SER A 3 19.20 7.35 -16.68
CA SER A 3 19.08 8.43 -17.66
C SER A 3 17.61 8.81 -17.86
N LEU A 4 17.34 10.11 -17.98
CA LEU A 4 16.02 10.66 -18.32
C LEU A 4 15.93 10.84 -19.83
N TYR A 5 14.83 10.41 -20.43
CA TYR A 5 14.53 10.64 -21.85
C TYR A 5 13.34 11.59 -21.98
N LEU A 6 13.59 12.77 -22.55
CA LEU A 6 12.55 13.74 -22.89
C LEU A 6 12.19 13.57 -24.36
N ARG A 7 10.88 13.53 -24.67
CA ARG A 7 10.37 13.50 -26.04
C ARG A 7 9.61 14.81 -26.30
N PRO A 8 9.72 15.38 -27.52
CA PRO A 8 8.92 16.55 -27.87
C PRO A 8 7.42 16.21 -27.78
N PRO A 9 6.57 17.20 -27.45
CA PRO A 9 5.13 17.00 -27.39
C PRO A 9 4.59 16.53 -28.75
N VAL A 10 3.70 15.56 -28.74
CA VAL A 10 3.01 15.08 -29.95
C VAL A 10 1.74 15.90 -30.18
N ALA A 11 1.36 16.11 -31.45
CA ALA A 11 0.08 16.73 -31.81
C ALA A 11 -1.10 16.02 -31.11
N GLY A 12 -2.12 16.78 -30.71
CA GLY A 12 -3.21 16.30 -29.86
C GLY A 12 -3.88 15.04 -30.39
N ARG A 13 -3.82 13.95 -29.62
CA ARG A 13 -4.54 12.69 -29.90
C ARG A 13 -5.62 12.46 -28.85
N ARG A 14 -6.82 12.08 -29.29
CA ARG A 14 -7.87 11.58 -28.39
C ARG A 14 -7.52 10.15 -27.97
N ALA A 15 -7.42 9.92 -26.66
CA ALA A 15 -7.19 8.60 -26.08
C ALA A 15 -7.97 8.46 -24.77
N ARG A 16 -8.36 7.22 -24.44
CA ARG A 16 -8.80 6.84 -23.10
C ARG A 16 -7.74 5.95 -22.50
N ILE A 17 -7.19 6.36 -21.36
CA ILE A 17 -6.17 5.60 -20.63
C ILE A 17 -6.65 5.35 -19.21
N ARG A 18 -6.23 4.22 -18.65
CA ARG A 18 -6.38 3.95 -17.22
C ARG A 18 -5.04 4.24 -16.55
N VAL A 19 -5.03 5.23 -15.67
CA VAL A 19 -3.85 5.55 -14.86
C VAL A 19 -3.72 4.57 -13.68
N PRO A 20 -2.52 4.40 -13.10
CA PRO A 20 -2.36 3.63 -11.88
C PRO A 20 -3.24 4.17 -10.75
N GLY A 21 -3.57 3.30 -9.79
CA GLY A 21 -4.26 3.71 -8.56
C GLY A 21 -3.50 4.80 -7.82
N ASP A 22 -4.23 5.63 -7.07
CA ASP A 22 -3.65 6.70 -6.27
C ASP A 22 -2.78 6.13 -5.14
N LYS A 23 -1.57 6.67 -4.99
CA LYS A 23 -0.59 6.17 -4.02
C LYS A 23 -1.10 6.34 -2.58
N SER A 24 -1.67 7.50 -2.27
CA SER A 24 -2.08 7.86 -0.91
C SER A 24 -3.33 7.09 -0.48
N ILE A 25 -4.32 6.94 -1.37
CA ILE A 25 -5.50 6.11 -1.14
C ILE A 25 -5.09 4.66 -0.95
N SER A 26 -4.14 4.15 -1.76
CA SER A 26 -3.69 2.76 -1.63
C SER A 26 -3.05 2.48 -0.26
N HIS A 27 -2.16 3.36 0.22
CA HIS A 27 -1.59 3.25 1.57
C HIS A 27 -2.67 3.15 2.65
N ARG A 28 -3.63 4.08 2.61
CA ARG A 28 -4.70 4.16 3.62
C ARG A 28 -5.68 3.00 3.52
N ALA A 29 -6.02 2.57 2.31
CA ALA A 29 -6.90 1.43 2.08
C ALA A 29 -6.33 0.15 2.72
N PHE A 30 -5.02 -0.11 2.54
CA PHE A 30 -4.37 -1.25 3.18
C PHE A 30 -4.36 -1.14 4.71
N LEU A 31 -4.04 0.04 5.25
CA LEU A 31 -4.01 0.26 6.70
C LEU A 31 -5.40 0.09 7.33
N PHE A 32 -6.41 0.74 6.76
CA PHE A 32 -7.78 0.67 7.27
C PHE A 32 -8.35 -0.75 7.15
N ALA A 33 -8.05 -1.45 6.05
CA ALA A 33 -8.45 -2.84 5.90
C ALA A 33 -7.82 -3.77 6.96
N ALA A 34 -6.59 -3.48 7.39
CA ALA A 34 -5.93 -4.25 8.46
C ALA A 34 -6.55 -3.99 9.84
N LEU A 35 -7.01 -2.76 10.09
CA LEU A 35 -7.64 -2.34 11.34
C LEU A 35 -9.13 -2.67 11.42
N ALA A 36 -9.80 -2.78 10.28
CA ALA A 36 -11.22 -3.14 10.20
C ALA A 36 -11.45 -4.58 10.70
N SER A 37 -12.69 -4.88 11.09
CA SER A 37 -13.12 -6.25 11.33
C SER A 37 -13.58 -6.91 10.03
N GLY A 38 -13.13 -8.14 9.76
CA GLY A 38 -13.57 -8.92 8.61
C GLY A 38 -12.74 -8.69 7.35
N ARG A 39 -13.32 -8.98 6.18
CA ARG A 39 -12.57 -9.04 4.91
C ARG A 39 -12.82 -7.81 4.05
N THR A 40 -11.75 -7.19 3.57
CA THR A 40 -11.79 -6.07 2.63
C THR A 40 -11.13 -6.46 1.31
N HIS A 41 -11.75 -6.06 0.19
CA HIS A 41 -11.18 -6.19 -1.15
C HIS A 41 -10.73 -4.82 -1.66
N ILE A 42 -9.45 -4.71 -2.03
CA ILE A 42 -8.86 -3.48 -2.56
C ILE A 42 -8.53 -3.74 -4.03
N LEU A 43 -9.26 -3.08 -4.93
CA LEU A 43 -9.13 -3.24 -6.39
C LEU A 43 -8.36 -2.06 -7.02
N GLY A 44 -7.50 -2.37 -7.98
CA GLY A 44 -6.70 -1.36 -8.69
C GLY A 44 -5.82 -0.45 -7.82
N PRO A 45 -5.15 -0.95 -6.75
CA PRO A 45 -4.25 -0.10 -5.97
C PRO A 45 -3.02 0.29 -6.78
N ASN A 46 -2.30 1.31 -6.30
CA ASN A 46 -0.97 1.60 -6.77
C ASN A 46 -0.02 0.41 -6.49
N HIS A 47 0.79 0.03 -7.47
CA HIS A 47 1.74 -1.08 -7.35
C HIS A 47 3.20 -0.61 -7.17
N GLY A 48 3.41 0.67 -6.84
CA GLY A 48 4.73 1.21 -6.57
C GLY A 48 5.37 0.61 -5.32
N LEU A 49 6.70 0.70 -5.24
CA LEU A 49 7.49 0.14 -4.15
C LEU A 49 7.06 0.64 -2.77
N ASP A 50 6.61 1.89 -2.68
CA ASP A 50 6.10 2.47 -1.44
C ASP A 50 4.88 1.71 -0.91
N VAL A 51 3.85 1.50 -1.76
CA VAL A 51 2.63 0.81 -1.35
C VAL A 51 2.89 -0.67 -1.10
N LEU A 52 3.80 -1.27 -1.87
CA LEU A 52 4.26 -2.64 -1.60
C LEU A 52 5.01 -2.73 -0.27
N ALA A 53 5.69 -1.68 0.18
CA ALA A 53 6.29 -1.63 1.51
C ALA A 53 5.22 -1.64 2.61
N THR A 54 4.10 -0.92 2.44
CA THR A 54 2.95 -1.04 3.35
C THR A 54 2.43 -2.48 3.43
N VAL A 55 2.24 -3.14 2.28
CA VAL A 55 1.76 -4.52 2.25
C VAL A 55 2.72 -5.46 2.98
N ARG A 56 4.04 -5.30 2.80
CA ARG A 56 5.05 -6.10 3.52
C ARG A 56 5.04 -5.82 5.02
N ALA A 57 4.97 -4.55 5.41
CA ALA A 57 4.91 -4.14 6.80
C ALA A 57 3.68 -4.72 7.52
N LEU A 58 2.51 -4.64 6.90
CA LEU A 58 1.27 -5.24 7.43
C LEU A 58 1.38 -6.76 7.58
N ARG A 59 1.99 -7.45 6.61
CA ARG A 59 2.25 -8.90 6.73
C ARG A 59 3.23 -9.23 7.85
N ALA A 60 4.27 -8.42 8.05
CA ALA A 60 5.22 -8.58 9.16
C ALA A 60 4.54 -8.37 10.53
N LEU A 61 3.52 -7.53 10.55
CA LEU A 61 2.60 -7.26 11.66
C LEU A 61 1.46 -8.29 11.78
N GLY A 62 1.55 -9.44 11.11
CA GLY A 62 0.59 -10.54 11.25
C GLY A 62 -0.69 -10.42 10.42
N VAL A 63 -0.88 -9.34 9.65
CA VAL A 63 -2.10 -9.13 8.85
C VAL A 63 -2.10 -10.07 7.63
N ASN A 64 -3.21 -10.78 7.42
CA ASN A 64 -3.39 -11.67 6.28
C ASN A 64 -3.78 -10.86 5.03
N VAL A 65 -2.76 -10.47 4.26
CA VAL A 65 -2.90 -9.76 2.98
C VAL A 65 -2.58 -10.70 1.82
N ARG A 66 -3.59 -11.08 1.02
CA ARG A 66 -3.49 -11.98 -0.14
C ARG A 66 -3.64 -11.21 -1.45
N ARG A 67 -2.84 -11.56 -2.45
CA ARG A 67 -2.99 -11.00 -3.80
C ARG A 67 -4.12 -11.72 -4.53
N MET A 68 -4.89 -10.96 -5.31
CA MET A 68 -5.95 -11.42 -6.20
C MET A 68 -5.63 -10.96 -7.63
N GLN A 69 -6.40 -11.42 -8.62
CA GLN A 69 -6.20 -11.06 -10.02
C GLN A 69 -6.24 -9.53 -10.26
N LEU A 70 -7.16 -8.82 -9.61
CA LEU A 70 -7.38 -7.39 -9.81
C LEU A 70 -6.97 -6.51 -8.61
N GLY A 71 -6.27 -7.07 -7.62
CA GLY A 71 -5.98 -6.36 -6.39
C GLY A 71 -5.58 -7.26 -5.23
N PHE A 72 -6.15 -7.00 -4.06
CA PHE A 72 -5.81 -7.70 -2.81
C PHE A 72 -7.04 -7.97 -1.95
N SER A 73 -6.99 -9.06 -1.20
CA SER A 73 -7.89 -9.38 -0.09
C SER A 73 -7.12 -9.21 1.21
N VAL A 74 -7.68 -8.46 2.15
CA VAL A 74 -7.11 -8.22 3.47
C VAL A 74 -8.12 -8.73 4.49
N LEU A 75 -7.71 -9.65 5.35
CA LEU A 75 -8.49 -10.01 6.53
C LEU A 75 -8.01 -9.15 7.69
N GLY A 76 -8.86 -8.22 8.11
CA GLY A 76 -8.60 -7.34 9.23
C GLY A 76 -8.78 -8.09 10.56
N SER A 77 -7.71 -8.07 11.34
CA SER A 77 -7.56 -8.76 12.62
C SER A 77 -6.76 -7.93 13.63
N GLY A 78 -6.53 -6.64 13.32
CA GLY A 78 -5.50 -5.85 13.97
C GLY A 78 -4.09 -6.36 13.63
N PHE A 79 -3.10 -5.87 14.38
CA PHE A 79 -1.69 -6.26 14.27
C PHE A 79 -1.26 -7.22 15.39
N CYS A 80 -0.20 -7.97 15.15
CA CYS A 80 0.50 -8.78 16.14
C CYS A 80 1.92 -8.23 16.33
N ASP A 81 2.56 -8.62 17.43
CA ASP A 81 3.95 -8.27 17.67
C ASP A 81 4.85 -8.80 16.55
N PRO A 82 5.64 -7.92 15.92
CA PRO A 82 6.46 -8.31 14.80
C PRO A 82 7.65 -9.13 15.30
N ARG A 83 7.92 -10.27 14.66
CA ARG A 83 9.10 -11.10 14.98
C ARG A 83 10.42 -10.54 14.43
N ARG A 84 10.35 -9.52 13.58
CA ARG A 84 11.48 -8.92 12.86
C ARG A 84 11.23 -7.42 12.68
N VAL A 85 12.29 -6.68 12.40
CA VAL A 85 12.21 -5.25 12.06
C VAL A 85 11.21 -5.02 10.92
N ILE A 86 10.35 -4.01 11.08
CA ILE A 86 9.39 -3.59 10.05
C ILE A 86 10.10 -2.67 9.06
N ASP A 87 10.48 -3.22 7.91
CA ASP A 87 11.08 -2.45 6.82
C ASP A 87 10.02 -1.69 6.00
N CYS A 88 10.01 -0.36 6.16
CA CYS A 88 9.15 0.56 5.43
C CYS A 88 9.72 0.98 4.06
N GLY A 89 10.93 0.56 3.71
CA GLY A 89 11.67 1.01 2.54
C GLY A 89 11.77 2.54 2.47
N ASN A 90 11.63 3.10 1.27
CA ASN A 90 11.61 4.55 1.07
C ASN A 90 10.23 5.21 1.34
N SER A 91 9.29 4.46 1.92
CA SER A 91 7.92 4.96 2.11
C SER A 91 7.78 5.71 3.43
N GLY A 92 8.03 7.01 3.40
CA GLY A 92 7.76 7.89 4.54
C GLY A 92 6.28 7.92 4.96
N THR A 93 5.35 7.62 4.04
CA THR A 93 3.92 7.47 4.36
C THR A 93 3.67 6.20 5.17
N THR A 94 4.26 5.07 4.78
CA THR A 94 4.14 3.80 5.52
C THR A 94 4.66 3.97 6.95
N MET A 95 5.87 4.51 7.10
CA MET A 95 6.51 4.70 8.40
C MET A 95 5.65 5.55 9.35
N ARG A 96 5.22 6.74 8.91
CA ARG A 96 4.48 7.67 9.77
C ARG A 96 3.08 7.15 10.13
N LEU A 97 2.38 6.55 9.18
CA LEU A 97 1.03 6.01 9.44
C LEU A 97 1.07 4.80 10.37
N LEU A 98 2.02 3.88 10.19
CA LEU A 98 2.18 2.73 11.08
C LEU A 98 2.62 3.16 12.48
N ALA A 99 3.54 4.13 12.60
CA ALA A 99 3.95 4.65 13.90
C ALA A 99 2.73 5.16 14.70
N GLY A 100 1.86 5.95 14.08
CA GLY A 100 0.62 6.40 14.72
C GLY A 100 -0.35 5.26 15.06
N ALA A 101 -0.58 4.34 14.12
CA ALA A 101 -1.50 3.22 14.32
C ALA A 101 -1.04 2.24 15.41
N LEU A 102 0.28 2.02 15.54
CA LEU A 102 0.87 1.16 16.55
C LEU A 102 0.91 1.83 17.93
N ALA A 103 1.16 3.14 17.99
CA ALA A 103 1.16 3.88 19.26
C ALA A 103 -0.25 3.96 19.89
N GLY A 104 -1.31 3.92 19.09
CA GLY A 104 -2.69 3.91 19.57
C GLY A 104 -3.18 2.54 20.07
N ARG A 105 -2.30 1.53 20.14
CA ARG A 105 -2.65 0.23 20.73
C ARG A 105 -2.78 0.36 22.24
N VAL A 106 -3.85 -0.21 22.76
CA VAL A 106 -3.97 -0.50 24.19
C VAL A 106 -3.83 -2.01 24.29
N ASP A 107 -2.78 -2.47 24.96
CA ASP A 107 -2.54 -3.88 25.23
C ASP A 107 -3.65 -4.47 26.13
#